data_AF-A0AA92P0F7-F1
#
_entry.id   AF-A0AA92P0F7-F1
#
_cell.length_a   1.000
_cell.length_b   1.000
_cell.length_c   1.000
_cell.angle_alpha   90.00
_cell.angle_beta   90.00
_cell.angle_gamma   90.00
#
_symmetry.space_group_name_H-M   'P 1'
#
loop_
_entity.id
_entity.type
_entity.pdbx_description
1 polymer ?
#
loop_
_entity_poly.entity_id
_entity_poly.type
_entity_poly.pdbx_seq_one_letter_code
_entity_poly.pdbx_strand_id
1 'polypeptide(L)'
;MGHFIISNINRFSKWKETFMLMLENTTEYKVFFPGSINSIPGPLNQGKDDFVQLNGITINDWDGMKNSIEIHGVMNDDARKIFLRFQDDAFQGYMPQLWSFQFHDNQNRVLIRVEDFTVCLCWFSDDMIHTMEQKGLLPSEDIEPSE
;
A
#
# COMPACT_ATOMS: atom_id res chain seq x y z
N MET A 1 -1.54 0.41 -19.90
CA MET A 1 -1.41 0.63 -18.45
C MET A 1 -2.41 1.68 -18.06
N GLY A 2 -3.50 1.25 -17.43
CA GLY A 2 -4.50 2.17 -16.88
C GLY A 2 -4.12 2.57 -15.46
N HIS A 3 -4.65 3.69 -15.01
CA HIS A 3 -4.53 4.13 -13.63
C HIS A 3 -5.87 4.69 -13.16
N PHE A 4 -6.10 4.61 -11.87
CA PHE A 4 -7.21 5.29 -11.21
C PHE A 4 -6.87 5.57 -9.76
N ILE A 5 -7.69 6.40 -9.13
CA ILE A 5 -7.51 6.83 -7.75
C ILE A 5 -8.71 6.35 -6.95
N ILE A 6 -8.45 5.71 -5.82
CA ILE A 6 -9.46 5.49 -4.77
C ILE A 6 -9.23 6.62 -3.76
N SER A 7 -10.10 7.62 -3.78
CA SER A 7 -9.98 8.82 -2.95
C SER A 7 -10.10 8.52 -1.45
N ASN A 8 -10.79 7.44 -1.09
CA ASN A 8 -10.89 6.97 0.28
C ASN A 8 -11.15 5.46 0.34
N ILE A 9 -10.13 4.66 0.67
CA ILE A 9 -10.24 3.20 0.76
C ILE A 9 -11.28 2.74 1.78
N ASN A 10 -11.56 3.50 2.84
CA ASN A 10 -12.52 3.14 3.87
C ASN A 10 -13.97 3.23 3.37
N ARG A 11 -14.21 4.00 2.30
CA ARG A 11 -15.51 4.12 1.64
C ARG A 11 -15.64 3.23 0.43
N PHE A 12 -14.54 2.65 -0.03
CA PHE A 12 -14.54 1.74 -1.15
C PHE A 12 -14.95 0.35 -0.70
N SER A 13 -16.20 -0.02 -0.97
CA SER A 13 -16.80 -1.29 -0.50
C SER A 13 -16.06 -2.55 -0.95
N LYS A 14 -15.23 -2.45 -1.99
CA LYS A 14 -14.42 -3.55 -2.54
C LYS A 14 -12.95 -3.45 -2.15
N TRP A 15 -12.62 -2.65 -1.13
CA TRP A 15 -11.24 -2.41 -0.73
C TRP A 15 -10.54 -3.69 -0.31
N LYS A 16 -11.19 -4.53 0.49
CA LYS A 16 -10.59 -5.79 0.95
C LYS A 16 -10.21 -6.68 -0.22
N GLU A 17 -11.13 -6.95 -1.14
CA GLU A 17 -10.91 -7.80 -2.30
C GLU A 17 -9.84 -7.22 -3.23
N THR A 18 -9.85 -5.89 -3.42
CA THR A 18 -8.84 -5.20 -4.21
C THR A 18 -7.47 -5.30 -3.57
N PHE A 19 -7.36 -5.01 -2.27
CA PHE A 19 -6.12 -5.11 -1.53
C PHE A 19 -5.54 -6.53 -1.55
N MET A 20 -6.40 -7.55 -1.37
CA MET A 20 -5.98 -8.95 -1.45
C MET A 20 -5.44 -9.30 -2.84
N LEU A 21 -6.12 -8.88 -3.91
CA LEU A 21 -5.64 -9.09 -5.28
C LEU A 21 -4.27 -8.43 -5.49
N MET A 22 -4.09 -7.20 -5.00
CA MET A 22 -2.80 -6.52 -5.12
C MET A 22 -1.72 -7.25 -4.35
N LEU A 23 -1.99 -7.59 -3.08
CA LEU A 23 -1.09 -8.33 -2.21
C LEU A 23 -0.65 -9.67 -2.83
N GLU A 24 -1.56 -10.40 -3.48
CA GLU A 24 -1.26 -11.65 -4.19
C GLU A 24 -0.29 -11.46 -5.38
N ASN A 25 -0.34 -10.31 -6.03
CA ASN A 25 0.51 -9.97 -7.18
C ASN A 25 1.78 -9.20 -6.79
N THR A 26 1.95 -8.87 -5.51
CA THR A 26 3.12 -8.16 -4.99
C THR A 26 4.28 -9.11 -4.75
N THR A 27 5.46 -8.76 -5.27
CA THR A 27 6.74 -9.41 -4.93
C THR A 27 7.59 -8.59 -3.99
N GLU A 28 7.47 -7.27 -4.03
CA GLU A 28 8.24 -6.35 -3.18
C GLU A 28 7.35 -5.23 -2.62
N TYR A 29 7.73 -4.66 -1.49
CA TYR A 29 7.01 -3.56 -0.86
C TYR A 29 7.95 -2.46 -0.40
N LYS A 30 7.41 -1.25 -0.34
CA LYS A 30 8.06 -0.12 0.33
C LYS A 30 7.10 0.46 1.35
N VAL A 31 7.56 0.74 2.57
CA VAL A 31 6.79 1.46 3.60
C VAL A 31 7.58 2.70 3.98
N PHE A 32 6.89 3.82 4.10
CA PHE A 32 7.51 5.11 4.37
C PHE A 32 7.20 5.50 5.80
N PHE A 33 8.12 6.18 6.48
CA PHE A 33 7.89 6.67 7.85
C PHE A 33 8.56 8.05 8.03
N PRO A 34 7.83 9.07 8.51
CA PRO A 34 8.42 10.33 8.91
C PRO A 34 9.29 10.15 10.15
N GLY A 35 10.45 10.78 10.17
CA GLY A 35 11.47 10.61 11.20
C GLY A 35 12.60 9.67 10.76
N SER A 36 13.67 9.66 11.53
CA SER A 36 14.73 8.65 11.38
C SER A 36 14.33 7.34 12.04
N ILE A 37 15.15 6.31 11.86
CA ILE A 37 14.96 5.02 12.51
C ILE A 37 14.78 5.16 14.04
N ASN A 38 15.51 6.10 14.66
CA ASN A 38 15.51 6.35 16.10
C ASN A 38 14.43 7.36 16.56
N SER A 39 13.55 7.84 15.67
CA SER A 39 12.49 8.77 16.04
C SER A 39 11.45 8.12 16.94
N ILE A 40 10.93 8.93 17.88
CA ILE A 40 9.89 8.54 18.84
C ILE A 40 8.62 8.12 18.08
N PRO A 41 7.93 7.05 18.53
CA PRO A 41 6.65 6.65 17.96
C PRO A 41 5.61 7.77 17.96
N GLY A 42 4.79 7.80 16.91
CA GLY A 42 3.69 8.73 16.74
C GLY A 42 2.70 8.19 15.70
N PRO A 43 1.60 8.90 15.41
CA PRO A 43 0.54 8.41 14.53
C PRO A 43 1.03 8.00 13.14
N LEU A 44 2.04 8.70 12.59
CA LEU A 44 2.65 8.40 11.27
C LEU A 44 3.75 7.33 11.32
N ASN A 45 4.10 6.83 12.50
CA ASN A 45 5.16 5.85 12.73
C ASN A 45 4.61 4.48 13.18
N GLN A 46 3.28 4.30 13.21
CA GLN A 46 2.68 3.02 13.55
C GLN A 46 3.16 1.93 12.57
N GLY A 47 3.60 0.80 13.11
CA GLY A 47 4.13 -0.32 12.32
C GLY A 47 5.60 -0.24 11.96
N LYS A 48 6.30 0.88 12.22
CA LYS A 48 7.74 1.00 11.91
C LYS A 48 8.54 -0.16 12.51
N ASP A 49 8.38 -0.41 13.81
CA ASP A 49 9.14 -1.44 14.51
C ASP A 49 8.83 -2.86 13.98
N ASP A 50 7.61 -3.12 13.53
CA ASP A 50 7.24 -4.39 12.91
C ASP A 50 7.99 -4.62 11.60
N PHE A 51 8.09 -3.60 10.75
CA PHE A 51 8.80 -3.71 9.46
C PHE A 51 10.32 -3.76 9.63
N VAL A 52 10.89 -3.02 10.60
CA VAL A 52 12.33 -3.02 10.89
C VAL A 52 12.83 -4.39 11.36
N GLN A 53 11.96 -5.18 11.99
CA GLN A 53 12.29 -6.52 12.48
C GLN A 53 12.22 -7.61 11.40
N LEU A 54 11.73 -7.30 10.20
CA LEU A 54 11.67 -8.27 9.12
C LEU A 54 13.07 -8.60 8.58
N ASN A 55 13.27 -9.87 8.23
CA ASN A 55 14.51 -10.30 7.61
C ASN A 55 14.60 -9.84 6.15
N GLY A 56 15.80 -9.48 5.70
CA GLY A 56 16.06 -9.14 4.30
C GLY A 56 15.51 -7.79 3.85
N ILE A 57 15.30 -6.86 4.79
CA ILE A 57 14.93 -5.48 4.47
C ILE A 57 16.15 -4.62 4.15
N THR A 58 15.90 -3.53 3.42
CA THR A 58 16.81 -2.39 3.28
C THR A 58 16.12 -1.15 3.83
N ILE A 59 16.87 -0.30 4.53
CA ILE A 59 16.39 0.98 5.05
C ILE A 59 17.18 2.09 4.38
N ASN A 60 16.48 3.02 3.72
CA ASN A 60 17.06 4.17 3.05
C ASN A 60 16.42 5.45 3.57
N ASP A 61 17.07 6.59 3.32
CA ASP A 61 16.40 7.88 3.42
C ASP A 61 15.32 7.97 2.33
N TRP A 62 14.15 8.49 2.67
CA TRP A 62 13.07 8.69 1.70
C TRP A 62 13.11 10.10 1.11
N ASP A 63 13.36 10.18 -0.19
CA ASP A 63 13.48 11.44 -0.93
C ASP A 63 12.18 12.26 -0.97
N GLY A 64 11.03 11.66 -0.69
CA GLY A 64 9.74 12.33 -0.71
C GLY A 64 9.51 13.28 0.48
N MET A 65 10.26 13.13 1.58
CA MET A 65 10.12 13.97 2.76
C MET A 65 11.44 14.09 3.53
N LYS A 66 11.80 15.31 3.94
CA LYS A 66 13.00 15.52 4.76
C LYS A 66 12.90 14.77 6.09
N ASN A 67 14.00 14.15 6.50
CA ASN A 67 14.09 13.37 7.75
C ASN A 67 13.04 12.26 7.79
N SER A 68 12.94 11.47 6.74
CA SER A 68 12.03 10.33 6.67
C SER A 68 12.76 9.13 6.08
N ILE A 69 12.26 7.94 6.37
CA ILE A 69 12.86 6.69 5.91
C ILE A 69 11.91 5.92 4.99
N GLU A 70 12.50 5.15 4.10
CA GLU A 70 11.87 4.09 3.32
C GLU A 70 12.40 2.75 3.82
N ILE A 71 11.50 1.82 4.12
CA ILE A 71 11.81 0.42 4.38
C ILE A 71 11.36 -0.39 3.16
N HIS A 72 12.30 -1.03 2.47
CA HIS A 72 12.07 -1.87 1.30
C HIS A 72 12.32 -3.34 1.65
N GLY A 73 11.46 -4.24 1.18
CA GLY A 73 11.63 -5.68 1.39
C GLY A 73 10.84 -6.53 0.42
N VAL A 74 11.10 -7.84 0.46
CA VAL A 74 10.38 -8.85 -0.32
C VAL A 74 9.07 -9.22 0.38
N MET A 75 7.98 -9.38 -0.39
CA MET A 75 6.66 -9.74 0.12
C MET A 75 6.55 -11.22 0.51
N ASN A 76 7.12 -11.58 1.66
CA ASN A 76 7.00 -12.89 2.30
C ASN A 76 5.77 -12.99 3.23
N ASP A 77 5.57 -14.16 3.84
CA ASP A 77 4.40 -14.41 4.70
C ASP A 77 4.32 -13.50 5.93
N ASP A 78 5.46 -13.11 6.50
CA ASP A 78 5.47 -12.25 7.69
C ASP A 78 5.15 -10.80 7.33
N ALA A 79 5.69 -10.30 6.22
CA ALA A 79 5.29 -9.01 5.66
C ALA A 79 3.79 -8.98 5.32
N ARG A 80 3.27 -10.04 4.68
CA ARG A 80 1.83 -10.17 4.36
C ARG A 80 0.97 -10.06 5.62
N LYS A 81 1.32 -10.78 6.70
CA LYS A 81 0.59 -10.70 7.98
C LYS A 81 0.59 -9.30 8.57
N ILE A 82 1.72 -8.59 8.51
CA ILE A 82 1.83 -7.22 9.01
C ILE A 82 0.91 -6.28 8.23
N PHE A 83 0.95 -6.34 6.89
CA PHE A 83 0.07 -5.53 6.04
C PHE A 83 -1.41 -5.81 6.29
N LEU A 84 -1.80 -7.08 6.38
CA LEU A 84 -3.18 -7.47 6.66
C LEU A 84 -3.65 -6.93 8.01
N ARG A 85 -2.82 -7.04 9.05
CA ARG A 85 -3.14 -6.53 10.39
C ARG A 85 -3.37 -5.02 10.37
N PHE A 86 -2.53 -4.27 9.66
CA PHE A 86 -2.64 -2.81 9.62
C PHE A 86 -3.75 -2.27 8.68
N GLN A 87 -4.33 -3.13 7.86
CA GLN A 87 -5.47 -2.81 7.00
C GLN A 87 -6.81 -3.35 7.52
N ASP A 88 -6.82 -4.12 8.62
CA ASP A 88 -8.03 -4.76 9.15
C ASP A 88 -9.14 -3.75 9.44
N ASP A 89 -8.77 -2.59 10.03
CA ASP A 89 -9.69 -1.48 10.28
C ASP A 89 -10.30 -0.94 8.96
N ALA A 90 -9.48 -0.73 7.92
CA ALA A 90 -9.95 -0.25 6.61
C ALA A 90 -10.87 -1.25 5.91
N PHE A 91 -10.68 -2.56 6.12
CA PHE A 91 -11.58 -3.59 5.58
C PHE A 91 -12.98 -3.54 6.21
N GLN A 92 -13.14 -2.87 7.34
CA GLN A 92 -14.42 -2.64 8.02
C GLN A 92 -14.91 -1.19 7.86
N GLY A 93 -14.22 -0.37 7.06
CA GLY A 93 -14.55 1.03 6.82
C GLY A 93 -14.03 2.02 7.88
N TYR A 94 -13.09 1.60 8.73
CA TYR A 94 -12.41 2.45 9.71
C TYR A 94 -11.03 2.90 9.23
N MET A 95 -10.41 3.84 9.95
CA MET A 95 -9.10 4.38 9.59
C MET A 95 -8.02 3.30 9.70
N PRO A 96 -7.22 3.04 8.65
CA PRO A 96 -6.08 2.13 8.76
C PRO A 96 -4.97 2.76 9.60
N GLN A 97 -4.03 1.93 10.01
CA GLN A 97 -2.97 2.32 10.92
C GLN A 97 -1.66 2.70 10.20
N LEU A 98 -1.46 2.20 8.98
CA LEU A 98 -0.32 2.59 8.14
C LEU A 98 -0.64 3.83 7.30
N TRP A 99 0.22 4.83 7.39
CA TRP A 99 0.01 6.10 6.70
C TRP A 99 0.41 6.06 5.21
N SER A 100 1.50 5.36 4.85
CA SER A 100 1.98 5.31 3.47
C SER A 100 2.80 4.07 3.14
N PHE A 101 2.48 3.42 2.02
CA PHE A 101 3.22 2.27 1.49
C PHE A 101 2.97 2.06 -0.01
N GLN A 102 3.82 1.25 -0.63
CA GLN A 102 3.72 0.82 -2.02
C GLN A 102 3.89 -0.69 -2.14
N PHE A 103 3.15 -1.26 -3.09
CA PHE A 103 3.34 -2.62 -3.57
C PHE A 103 3.91 -2.61 -4.97
N HIS A 104 4.85 -3.51 -5.22
CA HIS A 104 5.55 -3.65 -6.48
C HIS A 104 5.45 -5.08 -7.00
N ASP A 105 5.30 -5.22 -8.32
CA ASP A 105 5.35 -6.51 -9.00
C ASP A 105 6.78 -6.99 -9.25
N ASN A 106 6.91 -8.16 -9.90
CA ASN A 106 8.20 -8.78 -10.21
C ASN A 106 9.06 -8.01 -11.22
N GLN A 107 8.53 -6.95 -11.83
CA GLN A 107 9.23 -6.04 -12.72
C GLN A 107 9.51 -4.70 -12.03
N ASN A 108 9.33 -4.62 -10.70
CA ASN A 108 9.49 -3.42 -9.89
C ASN A 108 8.57 -2.28 -10.34
N ARG A 109 7.40 -2.61 -10.88
CA ARG A 109 6.35 -1.63 -11.21
C ARG A 109 5.42 -1.50 -10.02
N VAL A 110 5.09 -0.27 -9.66
CA VAL A 110 4.11 0.02 -8.61
C VAL A 110 2.74 -0.52 -9.04
N LEU A 111 2.12 -1.35 -8.21
CA LEU A 111 0.75 -1.81 -8.36
C LEU A 111 -0.22 -0.86 -7.65
N ILE A 112 0.09 -0.56 -6.38
CA ILE A 112 -0.63 0.43 -5.59
C ILE A 112 0.34 1.28 -4.78
N ARG A 113 -0.09 2.51 -4.49
CA ARG A 113 0.50 3.39 -3.48
C ARG A 113 -0.63 3.90 -2.61
N VAL A 114 -0.61 3.54 -1.33
CA VAL A 114 -1.49 4.14 -0.33
C VAL A 114 -0.75 5.29 0.31
N GLU A 115 -1.40 6.45 0.40
CA GLU A 115 -0.90 7.67 1.01
C GLU A 115 -1.94 8.32 1.90
N ASP A 116 -1.46 9.11 2.87
CA ASP A 116 -2.30 9.79 3.85
C ASP A 116 -3.38 8.88 4.43
N PHE A 117 -2.96 7.66 4.76
CA PHE A 117 -3.74 6.53 5.25
C PHE A 117 -4.77 5.95 4.26
N THR A 118 -5.46 6.78 3.49
CA THR A 118 -6.72 6.38 2.82
C THR A 118 -6.78 6.64 1.33
N VAL A 119 -5.83 7.40 0.76
CA VAL A 119 -5.79 7.64 -0.68
C VAL A 119 -4.99 6.52 -1.32
N CYS A 120 -5.57 5.79 -2.26
CA CYS A 120 -4.86 4.73 -2.99
C CYS A 120 -4.77 5.07 -4.47
N LEU A 121 -3.54 5.21 -4.96
CA LEU A 121 -3.24 5.31 -6.38
C LEU A 121 -2.99 3.91 -6.92
N CYS A 122 -3.63 3.57 -8.02
CA CYS A 122 -3.61 2.24 -8.62
C CYS A 122 -3.03 2.31 -10.04
N TRP A 123 -2.09 1.44 -10.36
CA TRP A 123 -1.49 1.32 -11.70
C TRP A 123 -1.54 -0.12 -12.16
N PHE A 124 -2.35 -0.38 -13.20
CA PHE A 124 -2.66 -1.74 -13.62
C PHE A 124 -2.27 -2.00 -15.07
N SER A 125 -1.68 -3.18 -15.28
CA SER A 125 -1.56 -3.78 -16.61
C SER A 125 -2.95 -4.10 -17.16
N ASP A 126 -3.04 -4.27 -18.47
CA ASP A 126 -4.30 -4.58 -19.12
C ASP A 126 -4.85 -5.95 -18.64
N ASP A 127 -3.97 -6.91 -18.34
CA ASP A 127 -4.33 -8.20 -17.72
C ASP A 127 -4.94 -8.04 -16.32
N MET A 128 -4.39 -7.12 -15.52
CA MET A 128 -4.90 -6.84 -14.17
C MET A 128 -6.25 -6.12 -14.25
N ILE A 129 -6.42 -5.18 -15.17
CA ILE A 129 -7.71 -4.53 -15.44
C ILE A 129 -8.75 -5.59 -15.82
N HIS A 130 -8.42 -6.49 -16.75
CA HIS A 130 -9.32 -7.57 -17.14
C HIS A 130 -9.68 -8.49 -15.97
N THR A 131 -8.71 -8.83 -15.13
CA THR A 131 -8.94 -9.62 -13.91
C THR A 131 -9.87 -8.90 -12.94
N MET A 132 -9.70 -7.58 -12.78
CA MET A 132 -10.58 -6.77 -11.94
C MET A 132 -11.98 -6.64 -12.52
N GLU A 133 -12.14 -6.50 -13.83
CA GLU A 133 -13.46 -6.51 -14.50
C GLU A 133 -14.20 -7.82 -14.23
N GLN A 134 -13.54 -8.96 -14.43
CA GLN A 134 -14.12 -10.28 -14.20
C GLN A 134 -14.54 -10.48 -12.74
N LYS A 135 -13.77 -9.93 -11.79
CA LYS A 135 -14.08 -9.97 -10.36
C LYS A 135 -15.02 -8.84 -9.91
N GLY A 136 -15.43 -7.94 -10.83
CA GLY A 136 -16.24 -6.77 -10.53
C GLY A 136 -15.57 -5.79 -9.56
N LEU A 137 -14.24 -5.68 -9.56
CA LEU A 137 -13.44 -4.85 -8.64
C LEU A 137 -13.11 -3.45 -9.17
N LEU A 138 -13.41 -3.15 -10.44
CA LEU A 138 -13.22 -1.79 -10.93
C LEU A 138 -14.12 -0.81 -10.14
N PRO A 139 -13.60 0.39 -9.80
CA PRO A 139 -14.41 1.44 -9.22
C PRO A 139 -15.48 1.86 -10.24
N SER A 140 -16.75 1.83 -9.84
CA SER A 140 -17.86 2.24 -10.70
C SER A 140 -18.12 3.75 -10.65
N GLU A 141 -17.63 4.46 -9.63
CA GLU A 141 -18.03 5.85 -9.34
C GLU A 141 -16.87 6.82 -9.00
N ASP A 142 -15.61 6.37 -8.92
CA ASP A 142 -14.49 7.20 -8.43
C ASP A 142 -13.30 7.30 -9.40
N ILE A 143 -13.47 6.94 -10.68
CA ILE A 143 -12.43 7.13 -11.69
C ILE A 143 -12.51 8.58 -12.17
N GLU A 144 -11.85 9.51 -11.47
CA GLU A 144 -11.47 10.76 -12.11
C GLU A 144 -10.40 10.43 -13.17
N PRO A 145 -10.65 10.67 -14.47
CA PRO A 145 -9.61 10.55 -15.47
C PRO A 145 -8.51 11.57 -15.12
N SER A 146 -7.27 11.12 -14.98
CA SER A 146 -6.18 12.10 -14.90
C SER A 146 -6.07 12.78 -16.25
N GLU A 147 -6.04 14.11 -16.23
CA GLU A 147 -5.66 14.93 -17.39
C GLU A 147 -4.22 14.65 -17.85
#